data_AF-A0A396HLQ7-F1
#
_entry.id   AF-A0A396HLQ7-F1
#
_cell.length_a   1.000
_cell.length_b   1.000
_cell.length_c   1.000
_cell.angle_alpha   90.00
_cell.angle_beta   90.00
_cell.angle_gamma   90.00
#
_symmetry.space_group_name_H-M   'P 1'
#
loop_
_entity.id
_entity.type
_entity.pdbx_description
1 polymer ?
#
loop_
_entity_poly.entity_id
_entity_poly.type
_entity_poly.pdbx_seq_one_letter_code
_entity_poly.pdbx_strand_id
1 'polypeptide(L)' 'MLLLDFVHPRLILLKLVEQLIRRIEAGLKRELYYWHAYYDRRLPPGTTALLKLEEFVAKFMSIYRRSSGSRQYV' A
#
# COMPACT_ATOMS: atom_id res chain seq x y z
N MET A 1 -15.53 -14.21 5.27
CA MET A 1 -14.69 -13.00 5.07
C MET A 1 -15.38 -12.16 3.98
N LEU A 2 -16.31 -11.27 4.38
CA LEU A 2 -17.29 -10.62 3.49
C LEU A 2 -16.73 -9.63 2.45
N LEU A 3 -15.46 -9.22 2.57
CA LEU A 3 -14.85 -8.21 1.67
C LEU A 3 -14.39 -8.78 0.32
N LEU A 4 -14.17 -10.10 0.23
CA LEU A 4 -13.52 -10.72 -0.92
C LEU A 4 -14.49 -11.16 -2.02
N ASP A 5 -15.76 -11.35 -1.69
CA ASP A 5 -16.75 -11.92 -2.62
C ASP A 5 -17.29 -10.89 -3.64
N PHE A 6 -17.08 -9.59 -3.43
CA PHE A 6 -17.70 -8.54 -4.27
C PHE A 6 -16.76 -7.44 -4.78
N VAL A 7 -15.53 -7.34 -4.26
CA VAL A 7 -14.60 -6.27 -4.66
C VAL A 7 -13.28 -6.86 -5.16
N HIS A 8 -12.95 -6.55 -6.41
CA HIS A 8 -11.72 -7.03 -7.02
C HIS A 8 -10.50 -6.50 -6.25
N PRO A 9 -9.53 -7.34 -5.82
CA PRO A 9 -8.38 -6.91 -5.01
C PRO A 9 -7.56 -5.77 -5.60
N ARG A 10 -7.47 -5.70 -6.94
CA ARG A 10 -6.81 -4.59 -7.65
C ARG A 10 -7.49 -3.24 -7.40
N LEU A 11 -8.83 -3.23 -7.31
CA LEU A 11 -9.58 -2.01 -7.01
C LEU A 11 -9.32 -1.55 -5.57
N ILE A 12 -9.22 -2.50 -4.64
CA ILE A 12 -8.84 -2.21 -3.24
C ILE A 12 -7.44 -1.60 -3.19
N LEU A 13 -6.46 -2.21 -3.86
CA LEU A 13 -5.09 -1.70 -3.93
C LEU A 13 -5.04 -0.28 -4.52
N LEU A 14 -5.76 -0.04 -5.64
CA LEU A 14 -5.85 1.27 -6.27
C LEU A 14 -6.43 2.32 -5.32
N LYS A 15 -7.54 1.99 -4.63
CA LYS A 15 -8.20 2.91 -3.69
C LYS A 15 -7.36 3.19 -2.46
N LEU A 16 -6.61 2.20 -1.95
CA LEU A 16 -5.64 2.42 -0.89
C LEU A 16 -4.58 3.44 -1.33
N VAL A 17 -3.97 3.25 -2.50
CA VAL A 17 -2.93 4.18 -3.01
C VAL A 17 -3.48 5.59 -3.19
N GLU A 18 -4.70 5.73 -3.74
CA GLU A 18 -5.36 7.02 -3.93
C GLU A 18 -5.55 7.78 -2.61
N GLN A 19 -5.88 7.07 -1.52
CA GLN A 19 -6.04 7.71 -0.20
C GLN A 19 -4.69 7.98 0.46
N LEU A 20 -3.75 7.02 0.39
CA LEU A 20 -2.44 7.15 1.02
C LEU A 20 -1.61 8.28 0.42
N ILE A 21 -1.68 8.49 -0.90
CA ILE A 21 -0.89 9.53 -1.56
C ILE A 21 -1.27 10.96 -1.16
N ARG A 22 -2.51 11.16 -0.69
CA ARG A 22 -3.00 12.42 -0.14
C ARG A 22 -2.49 12.69 1.28
N ARG A 23 -1.92 11.68 1.95
CA ARG A 23 -1.47 11.74 3.35
C ARG A 23 0.05 11.76 3.51
N ILE A 24 0.82 11.71 2.43
CA ILE A 24 2.28 11.65 2.45
C ILE A 24 2.94 12.81 1.71
N GLU A 25 4.17 13.09 2.08
CA GLU A 25 5.02 14.11 1.44
C GLU A 25 5.47 13.70 0.04
N ALA A 26 5.83 14.68 -0.80
CA ALA A 26 6.26 14.46 -2.17
C ALA A 26 7.41 13.44 -2.30
N GLY A 27 8.36 13.44 -1.35
CA GLY A 27 9.49 12.52 -1.32
C GLY A 27 9.10 11.04 -1.22
N LEU A 28 7.97 10.72 -0.60
CA LEU A 28 7.50 9.34 -0.41
C LEU A 28 6.59 8.86 -1.56
N LYS A 29 6.03 9.77 -2.36
CA LYS A 29 5.10 9.42 -3.45
C LYS A 29 5.74 8.49 -4.47
N ARG A 30 7.00 8.74 -4.85
CA ARG A 30 7.74 7.89 -5.78
C ARG A 30 7.89 6.46 -5.26
N GLU A 31 8.22 6.31 -3.98
CA GLU A 31 8.38 4.99 -3.36
C GLU A 31 7.02 4.27 -3.26
N LEU A 32 5.95 4.98 -2.91
CA LEU A 32 4.58 4.44 -2.90
C LEU A 32 4.15 3.95 -4.29
N TYR A 33 4.40 4.72 -5.36
CA TYR A 33 4.08 4.31 -6.73
C TYR A 33 4.88 3.08 -7.18
N TYR A 34 6.15 2.99 -6.81
CA TYR A 34 6.96 1.80 -7.09
C TYR A 34 6.35 0.55 -6.43
N TRP A 35 6.01 0.63 -5.15
CA TRP A 35 5.40 -0.50 -4.45
C TRP A 35 4.00 -0.81 -4.96
N HIS A 36 3.19 0.18 -5.33
CA HIS A 36 1.91 -0.04 -6.00
C HIS A 36 2.08 -0.91 -7.25
N ALA A 37 2.98 -0.54 -8.17
CA ALA A 37 3.23 -1.30 -9.38
C ALA A 37 3.77 -2.72 -9.11
N TYR A 38 4.64 -2.85 -8.09
CA TYR A 38 5.18 -4.14 -7.66
C TYR A 38 4.09 -5.08 -7.12
N TYR A 39 3.19 -4.57 -6.31
CA TYR A 39 2.10 -5.36 -5.71
C TYR A 39 0.99 -5.65 -6.72
N ASP A 40 0.62 -4.71 -7.59
CA ASP A 40 -0.41 -4.94 -8.62
C ASP A 40 -0.02 -6.07 -9.60
N ARG A 41 1.25 -6.12 -10.01
CA ARG A 41 1.76 -7.21 -10.87
C ARG A 41 1.77 -8.58 -10.19
N ARG A 42 1.82 -8.61 -8.85
CA ARG A 42 1.98 -9.83 -8.04
C ARG A 42 0.73 -10.15 -7.22
N LEU A 43 -0.39 -9.48 -7.48
CA LEU A 43 -1.62 -9.66 -6.73
C LEU A 43 -2.31 -10.93 -7.22
N PRO A 44 -2.39 -11.99 -6.40
CA PRO A 44 -3.06 -13.21 -6.79
C PRO A 44 -4.59 -12.98 -6.85
N PRO A 45 -5.33 -13.77 -7.61
CA PRO A 45 -6.79 -13.80 -7.53
C PRO A 45 -7.27 -14.50 -6.25
N GLY A 46 -8.48 -14.20 -5.81
CA GLY A 46 -9.14 -14.91 -4.70
C GLY A 46 -8.56 -14.58 -3.31
N THR A 47 -8.76 -15.49 -2.36
CA THR A 47 -8.54 -15.26 -0.92
C THR A 47 -7.09 -14.96 -0.54
N THR A 48 -6.10 -15.44 -1.31
CA THR A 48 -4.68 -15.13 -1.07
C THR A 48 -4.32 -13.68 -1.39
N ALA A 49 -5.19 -12.94 -2.07
CA ALA A 49 -5.00 -11.52 -2.35
C ALA A 49 -5.01 -10.69 -1.07
N LEU A 50 -5.76 -11.12 -0.04
CA LEU A 50 -5.83 -10.42 1.25
C LEU A 50 -4.46 -10.35 1.92
N LEU A 51 -3.75 -11.48 2.00
CA LEU A 51 -2.39 -11.54 2.56
C LEU A 51 -1.45 -10.59 1.83
N LYS A 52 -1.60 -10.49 0.51
CA LYS A 52 -0.78 -9.61 -0.32
C LYS A 52 -1.10 -8.12 -0.12
N LEU A 53 -2.37 -7.79 0.12
CA LEU A 53 -2.80 -6.45 0.52
C LEU A 53 -2.28 -6.09 1.92
N GLU A 54 -2.30 -7.03 2.87
CA GLU A 54 -1.73 -6.84 4.22
C GLU A 54 -0.23 -6.57 4.15
N GLU A 55 0.51 -7.36 3.35
CA GLU A 55 1.93 -7.12 3.09
C GLU A 55 2.19 -5.72 2.52
N PHE A 56 1.36 -5.25 1.57
CA PHE A 56 1.47 -3.92 1.00
C PHE A 56 1.29 -2.83 2.07
N VAL A 57 0.27 -2.96 2.92
CA VAL A 57 0.01 -2.02 4.02
C VAL A 57 1.17 -2.02 5.02
N ALA A 58 1.71 -3.20 5.38
CA ALA A 58 2.90 -3.32 6.23
C ALA A 58 4.13 -2.64 5.60
N LYS A 59 4.34 -2.82 4.29
CA LYS A 59 5.42 -2.15 3.56
C LYS A 59 5.27 -0.63 3.60
N PHE A 60 4.05 -0.12 3.38
CA PHE A 60 3.76 1.31 3.49
C PHE A 60 4.05 1.85 4.89
N MET A 61 3.58 1.16 5.94
CA MET A 61 3.83 1.55 7.33
C MET A 61 5.33 1.62 7.66
N SER A 62 6.12 0.68 7.13
CA SER A 62 7.58 0.68 7.30
C SER A 62 8.24 1.90 6.64
N ILE A 63 7.84 2.24 5.41
CA ILE A 63 8.34 3.43 4.69
C ILE A 63 7.96 4.71 5.43
N TYR A 64 6.69 4.81 5.83
CA TYR A 64 6.17 5.96 6.56
C TYR A 64 6.92 6.18 7.87
N ARG A 65 7.12 5.09 8.66
CA ARG A 65 7.86 5.15 9.93
C ARG A 65 9.31 5.59 9.74
N ARG A 66 10.01 5.09 8.71
CA ARG A 66 11.38 5.51 8.39
C ARG A 66 11.44 7.02 8.14
N SER A 67 10.47 7.54 7.39
CA SER A 67 10.40 8.97 7.08
C SER A 67 10.07 9.85 8.29
N SER A 68 9.17 9.40 9.18
CA SER A 68 8.81 10.15 10.39
C SER A 68 9.89 10.09 11.47
N GLY A 69 10.61 8.96 11.59
CA GLY A 69 11.69 8.78 12.56
C GLY A 69 12.92 9.64 12.27
N SER A 70 13.22 9.93 10.99
CA SER A 70 14.28 10.86 10.61
C SER A 70 14.02 12.32 11.03
N ARG A 71 12.79 12.66 11.44
CA ARG A 71 12.42 14.03 11.86
C ARG A 71 12.65 14.31 13.34
N GLN A 72 13.06 13.32 14.14
CA GLN A 72 13.29 13.46 15.58
C GLN A 72 14.74 13.83 15.96
N TYR A 73 15.61 14.07 14.98
CA TYR A 73 16.99 14.52 15.20
C TYR A 73 17.26 15.84 14.45
N VAL A 74 16.54 16.91 14.82
CA VAL A 74 16.92 18.30 14.51
C VAL A 74 16.58 19.14 15.73
#